data_AF-A0A932NL74-F1
#
_entry.id   AF-A0A932NL74-F1
#
_cell.length_a   1.000
_cell.length_b   1.000
_cell.length_c   1.000
_cell.angle_alpha   90.00
_cell.angle_beta   90.00
_cell.angle_gamma   90.00
#
_symmetry.space_group_name_H-M   'P 1'
#
loop_
_entity.id
_entity.type
_entity.pdbx_description
1 polymer ?
#
loop_
_entity_poly.entity_id
_entity_poly.type
_entity_poly.pdbx_seq_one_letter_code
_entity_poly.pdbx_strand_id
1 'polypeptide(L)' 'MKFWKEVKSDFPSVALREVSILEPEGQQLAMDHQIFSAPGIFLDGEMFASGGVNKEEFLTKMHALTKS' A
#
# COMPACT_ATOMS: atom_id res chain seq x y z
N MET A 1 8.44 2.23 3.62
CA MET A 1 8.78 1.12 2.68
C MET A 1 9.97 1.47 1.77
N LYS A 2 11.02 0.62 1.62
CA LYS A 2 12.21 0.94 0.78
C LYS A 2 11.86 1.12 -0.70
N PHE A 3 11.09 0.18 -1.26
CA PHE A 3 10.67 0.18 -2.65
C PHE A 3 9.86 1.44 -3.06
N TRP A 4 8.88 1.85 -2.25
CA TRP A 4 8.10 3.07 -2.54
C TRP A 4 8.98 4.32 -2.68
N LYS A 5 10.03 4.45 -1.86
CA LYS A 5 10.95 5.60 -1.95
C LYS A 5 11.70 5.66 -3.29
N GLU A 6 11.88 4.52 -3.94
CA GLU A 6 12.57 4.41 -5.25
C GLU A 6 11.64 4.79 -6.40
N VAL A 7 10.35 4.44 -6.33
CA VAL A 7 9.40 4.61 -7.45
C VAL A 7 8.45 5.80 -7.31
N LYS A 8 8.33 6.40 -6.12
CA LYS A 8 7.37 7.51 -5.86
C LYS A 8 7.50 8.69 -6.82
N SER A 9 8.69 8.92 -7.38
CA SER A 9 8.94 10.02 -8.33
C SER A 9 8.17 9.85 -9.64
N ASP A 10 7.83 8.62 -10.00
CA ASP A 10 7.05 8.30 -11.21
C ASP A 10 5.54 8.50 -11.01
N PHE A 11 5.11 8.73 -9.76
CA PHE A 11 3.71 8.85 -9.35
C PHE A 11 3.46 10.17 -8.59
N PRO A 12 3.61 11.34 -9.23
CA PRO A 12 3.52 12.64 -8.56
C PRO A 12 2.13 12.96 -8.00
N SER A 13 1.08 12.31 -8.50
CA SER A 13 -0.31 12.47 -8.04
C SER A 13 -0.69 11.53 -6.88
N VAL A 14 0.21 10.64 -6.44
CA VAL A 14 -0.09 9.64 -5.41
C VAL A 14 0.33 10.12 -4.03
N ALA A 15 -0.63 10.12 -3.11
CA ALA A 15 -0.37 10.35 -1.69
C ALA A 15 -0.07 9.03 -0.97
N LEU A 16 1.00 9.00 -0.17
CA LEU A 16 1.29 7.89 0.73
C LEU A 16 0.81 8.23 2.14
N ARG A 17 0.02 7.33 2.73
CA ARG A 17 -0.29 7.33 4.15
C ARG A 17 0.30 6.06 4.78
N GLU A 18 1.26 6.22 5.68
CA GLU A 18 1.77 5.11 6.50
C GLU A 18 1.02 5.12 7.83
N VAL A 19 0.44 3.98 8.23
CA VAL A 19 -0.24 3.80 9.51
C VAL A 19 0.48 2.69 10.28
N SER A 20 0.81 2.94 11.54
CA SER A 20 1.50 1.97 12.37
C SER A 20 0.52 1.00 13.05
N ILE A 21 0.83 -0.29 13.06
CA ILE A 21 0.06 -1.30 13.82
C ILE A 21 0.08 -1.05 15.34
N LEU A 22 0.97 -0.18 15.81
CA LEU A 22 1.04 0.22 17.22
C LEU A 22 0.03 1.32 17.57
N GLU A 23 -0.59 1.95 16.57
CA GLU A 23 -1.64 2.96 16.75
C GLU A 23 -3.02 2.31 16.69
N PRO A 24 -4.03 2.85 17.41
CA PRO A 24 -5.38 2.29 17.40
C PRO A 24 -5.97 2.16 15.99
N GLU A 25 -5.71 3.14 15.12
CA GLU A 25 -6.16 3.07 13.72
C GLU A 25 -5.52 1.90 12.97
N GLY A 26 -4.21 1.67 13.14
CA GLY A 26 -3.54 0.56 12.48
C GLY A 26 -4.02 -0.80 12.97
N GLN A 27 -4.31 -0.92 14.27
CA GLN A 27 -4.91 -2.13 14.85
C GLN A 27 -6.29 -2.40 14.26
N GLN A 28 -7.13 -1.37 14.17
CA GLN A 28 -8.46 -1.48 13.59
C GLN A 28 -8.39 -1.89 12.11
N LEU A 29 -7.56 -1.23 11.31
CA LEU A 29 -7.35 -1.57 9.90
C LEU A 29 -6.86 -3.01 9.71
N ALA A 30 -5.94 -3.47 10.55
CA ALA A 30 -5.46 -4.84 10.48
C ALA A 30 -6.54 -5.87 10.83
N MET A 31 -7.41 -5.58 11.79
CA MET A 31 -8.53 -6.46 12.14
C MET A 31 -9.61 -6.45 11.05
N ASP A 32 -10.04 -5.27 10.61
CA ASP A 32 -11.10 -5.08 9.62
C ASP A 32 -10.75 -5.73 8.28
N HIS A 33 -9.48 -5.66 7.90
CA HIS A 33 -9.00 -6.22 6.65
C HIS A 33 -8.24 -7.54 6.81
N GLN A 34 -8.25 -8.15 8.00
CA GLN A 34 -7.60 -9.44 8.28
C GLN A 34 -6.12 -9.48 7.86
N ILE A 35 -5.37 -8.41 8.14
CA ILE A 35 -3.94 -8.29 7.84
C ILE A 35 -3.15 -9.05 8.91
N PHE A 36 -2.76 -10.28 8.59
CA PHE A 36 -1.96 -11.12 9.51
C PHE A 36 -0.46 -10.99 9.30
N SER A 37 -0.03 -10.35 8.20
CA SER A 37 1.37 -10.20 7.83
C SER A 37 1.66 -8.78 7.38
N ALA A 38 2.68 -8.17 7.98
CA ALA A 38 3.14 -6.84 7.58
C ALA A 38 4.12 -6.94 6.40
N PRO A 39 4.13 -5.95 5.48
CA PRO A 39 3.18 -4.84 5.37
C PRO A 39 1.82 -5.24 4.78
N GLY A 40 0.75 -4.57 5.22
CA GLY A 40 -0.52 -4.50 4.48
C GLY A 40 -0.51 -3.28 3.56
N ILE A 41 -0.81 -3.48 2.28
CA ILE A 41 -0.82 -2.43 1.26
C ILE A 41 -2.22 -2.29 0.68
N PHE A 42 -2.70 -1.05 0.68
CA PHE A 42 -3.96 -0.65 0.05
C PHE A 42 -3.66 0.37 -1.04
N LEU A 43 -4.32 0.23 -2.20
CA LEU A 43 -4.26 1.16 -3.31
C LEU A 43 -5.68 1.69 -3.55
N ASP A 44 -5.89 3.01 -3.45
CA ASP A 44 -7.21 3.66 -3.51
C ASP A 44 -8.28 2.99 -2.62
N GLY A 45 -7.87 2.54 -1.44
CA GLY A 45 -8.75 1.89 -0.46
C GLY A 45 -9.02 0.40 -0.73
N GLU A 46 -8.57 -0.14 -1.87
CA GLU A 46 -8.63 -1.58 -2.15
C GLU A 46 -7.40 -2.30 -1.59
N MET A 47 -7.61 -3.43 -0.90
CA MET A 47 -6.50 -4.28 -0.46
C MET A 47 -5.74 -4.82 -1.67
N PHE A 48 -4.44 -4.54 -1.70
CA PHE A 48 -3.55 -5.01 -2.76
C PHE A 48 -2.66 -6.18 -2.30
N ALA A 49 -2.05 -6.07 -1.12
CA ALA A 49 -1.15 -7.10 -0.61
C ALA A 49 -1.14 -7.16 0.93
N SER A 50 -0.84 -8.34 1.47
CA SER A 50 -0.53 -8.57 2.88
C SER A 50 0.75 -9.40 2.99
N GLY A 51 1.80 -8.84 3.58
CA GLY A 51 3.12 -9.45 3.71
C GLY A 51 4.00 -9.21 2.48
N GLY A 52 4.09 -10.19 1.60
CA GLY A 52 4.93 -10.10 0.39
C GLY A 52 4.32 -9.17 -0.66
N VAL A 53 5.18 -8.40 -1.34
CA VAL A 53 4.75 -7.47 -2.40
C VAL A 53 5.43 -7.86 -3.70
N ASN A 54 4.65 -8.24 -4.71
CA ASN A 54 5.15 -8.37 -6.07
C ASN A 54 5.30 -6.96 -6.68
N LYS A 55 6.54 -6.56 -6.96
CA LYS A 55 6.86 -5.23 -7.48
C LYS A 55 6.26 -4.97 -8.87
N GLU A 56 6.24 -5.98 -9.74
CA GLU A 56 5.75 -5.83 -11.11
C GLU A 56 4.22 -5.65 -11.13
N GLU A 57 3.51 -6.43 -10.33
CA GLU A 57 2.05 -6.30 -10.17
C GLU A 57 1.69 -4.96 -9.52
N PHE A 58 2.46 -4.52 -8.52
CA PHE A 58 2.26 -3.23 -7.88
C PHE A 58 2.39 -2.10 -8.89
N LEU A 59 3.49 -2.05 -9.65
CA LEU A 59 3.68 -1.01 -10.66
C LEU A 59 2.59 -1.04 -11.73
N THR A 60 2.19 -2.23 -12.17
CA THR A 60 1.10 -2.40 -13.15
C THR A 60 -0.21 -1.79 -12.64
N LYS A 61 -0.62 -2.12 -11.40
CA LYS A 61 -1.84 -1.57 -10.80
C LYS A 61 -1.72 -0.07 -10.56
N MET A 62 -0.57 0.42 -10.10
CA MET A 62 -0.31 1.86 -9.93
C MET A 62 -0.46 2.63 -11.24
N HIS A 63 0.16 2.17 -12.33
CA HIS A 63 0.02 2.80 -13.65
C HIS A 63 -1.41 2.74 -14.19
N ALA A 64 -2.18 1.70 -13.85
CA ALA A 64 -3.59 1.62 -14.22
C ALA A 64 -4.43 2.68 -13.48
N LEU A 65 -4.16 2.92 -12.19
CA LEU A 65 -4.88 3.89 -11.37
C LEU A 65 -4.50 5.34 -11.68
N THR A 66 -3.24 5.62 -12.06
CA THR A 66 -2.77 6.99 -12.33
C THR A 66 -2.96 7.47 -13.76
N LYS A 67 -3.52 6.64 -14.65
CA LYS A 67 -3.74 6.97 -16.07
C LYS A 67 -5.05 7.72 -16.39
N SER A 68 -5.73 8.34 -15.41
CA SER A 68 -6.94 9.16 -15.66
C SER A 68 -6.62 10.64 -15.85
#